data_AF-A0A975RYG2-F1
#
_entry.id   AF-A0A975RYG2-F1
#
_cell.length_a   1.000
_cell.length_b   1.000
_cell.length_c   1.000
_cell.angle_alpha   90.00
_cell.angle_beta   90.00
_cell.angle_gamma   90.00
#
_symmetry.space_group_name_H-M   'P 1'
#
loop_
_entity.id
_entity.type
_entity.pdbx_description
1 polymer ?
#
loop_
_entity_poly.entity_id
_entity_poly.type
_entity_poly.pdbx_seq_one_letter_code
_entity_poly.pdbx_strand_id
1 'polypeptide(L)'
;MGFSLEDNWNFFSTAAVCTIYGLAVESLHMARLPTPGGDSGSWGDVLNAFLQIGHDADGKNIGPLVETSKSAIYTLATTDNGTRIVVTAAVTITVPAVGTLGNGFECEIVNDSGGTVTIDGPGSTNYSMPDGDIVSILEVNSKQRVLGGASTVIS
;
A
#
# COMPACT_ATOMS: atom_id res chain seq x y z
N MET A 1 31.28 55.97 11.33
CA MET A 1 30.43 56.93 10.59
C MET A 1 30.55 56.57 9.11
N GLY A 2 29.53 56.18 8.34
CA GLY A 2 28.11 56.05 8.60
C GLY A 2 27.51 54.95 7.72
N PHE A 3 26.27 54.58 8.04
CA PHE A 3 25.40 53.71 7.25
C PHE A 3 24.85 54.53 6.07
N SER A 4 24.79 53.97 4.86
CA SER A 4 23.87 54.47 3.82
C SER A 4 23.30 53.29 3.07
N LEU A 5 21.98 53.14 3.17
CA LEU A 5 21.14 52.29 2.34
C LEU A 5 20.73 53.07 1.08
N GLU A 6 20.23 52.33 0.08
CA GLU A 6 19.50 52.78 -1.13
C GLU A 6 20.46 53.21 -2.27
N ASP A 7 20.46 52.62 -3.48
CA ASP A 7 19.35 52.30 -4.40
C ASP A 7 19.67 51.03 -5.26
N ASN A 8 18.79 50.03 -5.31
CA ASN A 8 17.63 49.88 -6.21
C ASN A 8 17.97 49.30 -7.60
N TRP A 9 17.72 47.98 -7.73
CA TRP A 9 17.27 47.22 -8.91
C TRP A 9 17.71 47.70 -10.30
N ASN A 10 18.49 46.87 -11.01
CA ASN A 10 18.12 46.42 -12.36
C ASN A 10 19.05 45.37 -13.01
N PHE A 11 18.39 44.31 -13.48
CA PHE A 11 18.61 43.58 -14.74
C PHE A 11 19.68 42.48 -14.82
N PHE A 12 19.14 41.26 -14.93
CA PHE A 12 19.59 40.15 -15.77
C PHE A 12 20.82 40.45 -16.62
N SER A 13 21.92 39.77 -16.33
CA SER A 13 23.04 39.71 -17.25
C SER A 13 23.70 38.34 -17.18
N THR A 14 23.38 37.57 -18.23
CA THR A 14 24.16 36.50 -18.84
C THR A 14 24.33 35.20 -18.03
N ALA A 15 23.55 34.20 -18.44
CA ALA A 15 23.67 32.82 -18.03
C ALA A 15 25.08 32.27 -18.28
N ALA A 16 25.87 32.12 -17.21
CA ALA A 16 27.07 31.30 -17.21
C ALA A 16 26.70 29.89 -16.70
N VAL A 17 26.46 29.02 -17.68
CA VAL A 17 26.69 27.57 -17.73
C VAL A 17 26.89 26.84 -16.38
N CYS A 18 26.00 25.90 -16.08
CA CYS A 18 26.38 24.69 -15.35
C CYS A 18 25.81 23.47 -16.07
N THR A 19 26.48 23.05 -17.14
CA THR A 19 26.25 21.72 -17.73
C THR A 19 26.95 20.70 -16.85
N ILE A 20 26.22 20.08 -15.92
CA ILE A 20 26.68 18.88 -15.23
C ILE A 20 26.21 17.67 -16.04
N TYR A 21 27.21 16.93 -16.51
CA TYR A 21 27.18 15.62 -17.13
C TYR A 21 25.99 14.72 -16.73
N GLY A 22 25.29 14.21 -17.74
CA GLY A 22 24.83 12.82 -17.78
C GLY A 22 24.10 12.26 -16.56
N LEU A 23 23.14 12.98 -16.00
CA LEU A 23 22.14 12.40 -15.11
C LEU A 23 20.81 12.44 -15.85
N ALA A 24 20.30 11.28 -16.25
CA ALA A 24 18.88 11.14 -16.43
C ALA A 24 18.26 11.63 -15.12
N VAL A 25 17.62 12.80 -15.15
CA VAL A 25 16.59 13.10 -14.18
C VAL A 25 15.48 12.14 -14.56
N GLU A 26 15.59 10.89 -14.11
CA GLU A 26 14.42 10.04 -14.02
C GLU A 26 13.47 10.86 -13.16
N SER A 27 12.45 11.40 -13.82
CA SER A 27 11.37 12.06 -13.15
C SER A 27 10.86 11.05 -12.14
N LEU A 28 11.20 11.25 -10.86
CA LEU A 28 10.45 10.69 -9.76
C LEU A 28 9.06 11.34 -9.86
N HIS A 29 8.25 10.89 -10.81
CA HIS A 29 6.93 11.40 -11.07
C HIS A 29 6.02 10.78 -10.01
N MET A 30 6.19 11.25 -8.78
CA MET A 30 5.11 11.17 -7.82
C MET A 30 3.96 11.98 -8.39
N ALA A 31 2.77 11.39 -8.49
CA ALA A 31 1.59 12.16 -8.89
C ALA A 31 1.45 13.37 -7.96
N ARG A 32 1.46 14.57 -8.53
CA ARG A 32 1.23 15.81 -7.77
C ARG A 32 -0.24 16.17 -7.84
N LEU A 33 -0.77 16.81 -6.79
CA LEU A 33 -2.09 17.43 -6.84
C LEU A 33 -2.13 18.50 -7.96
N PRO A 34 -3.23 18.59 -8.73
CA PRO A 34 -3.42 19.69 -9.66
C PRO A 34 -3.38 21.02 -8.91
N THR A 35 -2.59 21.98 -9.40
CA THR A 35 -2.57 23.35 -8.89
C THR A 35 -3.70 24.13 -9.55
N PRO A 36 -4.71 24.60 -8.78
CA PRO A 36 -5.81 25.35 -9.36
C PRO A 36 -5.32 26.61 -10.08
N GLY A 37 -5.55 26.72 -11.38
CA GLY A 37 -5.11 27.86 -12.21
C GLY A 37 -3.63 27.84 -12.63
N GLY A 38 -2.81 26.95 -12.07
CA GLY A 38 -1.37 26.84 -12.38
C GLY A 38 -1.06 25.85 -13.52
N ASP A 39 -1.84 24.78 -13.63
CA ASP A 39 -1.58 23.66 -14.54
C ASP A 39 -2.30 23.79 -15.89
N SER A 40 -2.29 24.99 -16.46
CA SER A 40 -3.01 25.31 -17.72
C SER A 40 -2.65 24.35 -18.86
N GLY A 41 -3.66 23.69 -19.43
CA GLY A 41 -3.48 22.74 -20.55
C GLY A 41 -3.04 21.33 -20.15
N SER A 42 -2.74 21.08 -18.87
CA SER A 42 -2.33 19.76 -18.37
C SER A 42 -3.21 19.23 -17.22
N TRP A 43 -4.28 19.96 -16.88
CA TRP A 43 -5.23 19.55 -15.82
C TRP A 43 -5.77 18.15 -15.99
N GLY A 44 -6.13 17.77 -17.22
CA GLY A 44 -6.66 16.43 -17.50
C GLY A 44 -5.66 15.33 -17.16
N ASP A 45 -4.40 15.50 -17.56
CA ASP A 45 -3.36 14.49 -17.37
C ASP A 45 -2.94 14.39 -15.91
N VAL A 46 -2.78 15.52 -15.22
CA VAL A 46 -2.43 15.55 -13.79
C VAL A 46 -3.56 14.98 -12.94
N LEU A 47 -4.82 15.33 -13.24
CA LEU A 47 -5.98 14.78 -12.54
C LEU A 47 -6.14 13.28 -12.81
N ASN A 48 -5.97 12.84 -14.06
CA ASN A 48 -6.05 11.43 -14.40
C ASN A 48 -4.93 10.63 -13.71
N ALA A 49 -3.70 11.16 -13.67
CA ALA A 49 -2.59 10.52 -12.96
C ALA A 49 -2.83 10.46 -11.44
N PHE A 50 -3.40 11.52 -10.85
CA PHE A 50 -3.76 11.57 -9.44
C PHE A 50 -4.90 10.59 -9.09
N LEU A 51 -5.98 10.57 -9.88
CA LEU A 51 -7.14 9.70 -9.64
C LEU A 51 -6.87 8.21 -9.92
N GLN A 52 -5.86 7.89 -10.74
CA GLN A 52 -5.45 6.51 -10.99
C GLN A 52 -4.68 5.90 -9.80
N ILE A 53 -4.21 6.73 -8.87
CA ILE A 53 -3.63 6.26 -7.62
C ILE A 53 -4.75 6.30 -6.57
N GLY A 54 -5.01 5.17 -5.90
CA GLY A 54 -5.93 5.17 -4.75
C GLY A 54 -5.31 6.01 -3.63
N HIS A 55 -6.04 6.95 -3.03
CA HIS A 55 -5.54 7.82 -1.96
C HIS A 55 -6.34 7.60 -0.65
N ASP A 56 -5.64 7.56 0.49
CA ASP A 56 -6.29 7.49 1.80
C ASP A 56 -6.98 8.83 2.16
N ALA A 57 -7.69 8.86 3.29
CA ALA A 57 -8.40 10.07 3.74
C ALA A 57 -7.48 11.27 4.04
N ASP A 58 -6.18 11.01 4.21
CA ASP A 58 -5.14 12.02 4.46
C ASP A 58 -4.37 12.40 3.18
N GLY A 59 -4.76 11.85 2.02
CA GLY A 59 -4.19 12.16 0.71
C GLY A 59 -2.87 11.44 0.40
N LYS A 60 -2.53 10.36 1.11
CA LYS A 60 -1.36 9.52 0.80
C LYS A 60 -1.76 8.41 -0.17
N ASN A 61 -0.80 7.98 -0.99
CA ASN A 61 -0.98 6.82 -1.86
C ASN A 61 -1.34 5.58 -1.02
N ILE A 62 -2.46 4.92 -1.35
CA ILE A 62 -2.83 3.59 -0.83
C ILE A 62 -1.83 2.52 -1.36
N GLY A 63 -1.03 2.86 -2.39
CA GLY A 63 0.05 2.03 -2.90
C GLY A 63 -0.44 0.77 -3.63
N PRO A 64 0.49 -0.04 -4.17
CA PRO A 64 0.15 -1.41 -4.58
C PRO A 64 -0.33 -2.21 -3.36
N LEU A 65 -1.08 -3.29 -3.62
CA LEU A 65 -1.40 -4.31 -2.61
C LEU A 65 -0.15 -4.59 -1.76
N VAL A 66 -0.24 -4.31 -0.46
CA VAL A 66 0.88 -4.56 0.44
C VAL A 66 0.97 -6.05 0.68
N GLU A 67 2.03 -6.66 0.16
CA GLU A 67 2.35 -8.07 0.42
C GLU A 67 3.35 -8.16 1.58
N THR A 68 3.02 -8.99 2.57
CA THR A 68 3.91 -9.29 3.70
C THR A 68 4.11 -10.80 3.81
N SER A 69 5.28 -11.23 4.26
CA SER A 69 5.56 -12.65 4.48
C SER A 69 5.60 -13.01 5.96
N LYS A 70 5.11 -14.21 6.29
CA LYS A 70 5.14 -14.77 7.65
C LYS A 70 5.64 -16.21 7.60
N SER A 71 6.61 -16.53 8.45
CA SER A 71 7.21 -17.86 8.57
C SER A 71 7.11 -18.46 9.98
N ALA A 72 6.43 -17.76 10.89
CA ALA A 72 6.18 -18.17 12.26
C ALA A 72 4.69 -17.97 12.60
N ILE A 73 4.26 -18.54 13.72
CA ILE A 73 2.91 -18.32 14.25
C ILE A 73 2.63 -16.82 14.30
N TYR A 74 1.45 -16.42 13.80
CA TYR A 74 1.07 -15.03 13.67
C TYR A 74 -0.39 -14.84 14.07
N THR A 75 -0.69 -13.71 14.72
CA THR A 75 -2.07 -13.30 15.02
C THR A 75 -2.39 -12.10 14.15
N LEU A 76 -3.52 -12.16 13.44
CA LEU A 76 -3.98 -11.05 12.61
C LEU A 76 -4.24 -9.81 13.47
N ALA A 77 -3.86 -8.66 12.93
CA ALA A 77 -4.06 -7.36 13.53
C ALA A 77 -4.82 -6.44 12.57
N THR A 78 -5.35 -5.32 13.08
CA THR A 78 -6.04 -4.31 12.26
C THR A 78 -5.17 -3.73 11.14
N THR A 79 -3.84 -3.77 11.31
CA THR A 79 -2.86 -3.35 10.30
C THR A 79 -2.78 -4.27 9.09
N ASP A 80 -3.28 -5.50 9.19
CA ASP A 80 -3.31 -6.45 8.08
C ASP A 80 -4.48 -6.20 7.12
N ASN A 81 -5.36 -5.24 7.43
CA ASN A 81 -6.50 -4.91 6.59
C ASN A 81 -6.04 -4.40 5.22
N GLY A 82 -6.59 -4.96 4.15
CA GLY A 82 -6.26 -4.67 2.76
C GLY A 82 -4.90 -5.24 2.30
N THR A 83 -4.27 -6.10 3.11
CA THR A 83 -2.98 -6.71 2.78
C THR A 83 -3.11 -8.14 2.25
N ARG A 84 -2.06 -8.59 1.55
CA ARG A 84 -1.82 -10.01 1.27
C ARG A 84 -0.72 -10.52 2.18
N ILE A 85 -0.98 -11.65 2.82
CA ILE A 85 -0.02 -12.34 3.68
C ILE A 85 0.40 -13.63 3.00
N VAL A 86 1.67 -13.72 2.60
CA VAL A 86 2.26 -14.96 2.09
C VAL A 86 2.86 -15.73 3.25
N VAL A 87 2.35 -16.93 3.50
CA VAL A 87 2.82 -17.78 4.60
C VAL A 87 3.79 -18.81 4.03
N THR A 88 5.06 -18.70 4.42
CA THR A 88 6.18 -19.47 3.84
C THR A 88 6.62 -20.66 4.70
N ALA A 89 5.93 -20.93 5.80
CA ALA A 89 6.15 -22.10 6.66
C ALA A 89 4.81 -22.63 7.18
N ALA A 90 4.72 -23.94 7.40
CA ALA A 90 3.49 -24.59 7.85
C ALA A 90 3.22 -24.21 9.32
N VAL A 91 2.45 -23.14 9.52
CA VAL A 91 2.19 -22.52 10.83
C VAL A 91 0.70 -22.26 11.05
N THR A 92 0.37 -21.85 12.28
CA THR A 92 -0.95 -21.36 12.62
C THR A 92 -1.02 -19.84 12.47
N ILE A 93 -2.04 -19.37 11.75
CA ILE A 93 -2.46 -17.97 11.73
C ILE A 93 -3.72 -17.86 12.60
N THR A 94 -3.64 -17.10 13.69
CA THR A 94 -4.77 -16.89 14.60
C THR A 94 -5.59 -15.69 14.15
N VAL A 95 -6.89 -15.89 13.98
CA VAL A 95 -7.87 -14.82 13.82
C VAL A 95 -8.36 -14.44 15.23
N PRO A 96 -8.17 -13.19 15.69
CA PRO A 96 -8.60 -12.78 17.02
C PRO A 96 -10.13 -12.75 17.13
N ALA A 97 -10.65 -12.58 18.35
CA ALA A 97 -12.10 -12.53 18.59
C ALA A 97 -12.80 -11.44 17.75
N VAL A 98 -14.04 -11.72 17.35
CA VAL A 98 -14.91 -10.80 16.62
C VAL A 98 -14.95 -9.43 17.29
N GLY A 99 -14.79 -8.36 16.50
CA GLY A 99 -14.73 -6.97 16.96
C GLY A 99 -13.29 -6.47 17.16
N THR A 100 -12.30 -7.35 17.21
CA THR A 100 -10.89 -6.97 17.34
C THR A 100 -10.32 -6.43 16.03
N LEU A 101 -10.66 -7.07 14.90
CA LEU A 101 -10.20 -6.64 13.58
C LEU A 101 -11.03 -5.45 13.04
N GLY A 102 -12.28 -5.34 13.49
CA GLY A 102 -13.19 -4.26 13.13
C GLY A 102 -14.01 -4.58 11.89
N ASN A 103 -15.20 -3.98 11.81
CA ASN A 103 -16.10 -4.15 10.69
C ASN A 103 -15.52 -3.54 9.41
N GLY A 104 -15.49 -4.32 8.33
CA GLY A 104 -14.84 -3.96 7.07
C GLY A 104 -13.38 -4.43 6.98
N PHE A 105 -12.93 -5.28 7.90
CA PHE A 105 -11.64 -5.95 7.78
C PHE A 105 -11.69 -6.99 6.66
N GLU A 106 -10.66 -6.99 5.82
CA GLU A 106 -10.40 -7.99 4.79
C GLU A 106 -8.89 -8.18 4.63
N CYS A 107 -8.41 -9.43 4.65
CA CYS A 107 -7.04 -9.74 4.21
C CYS A 107 -7.02 -11.04 3.42
N GLU A 108 -6.10 -11.13 2.45
CA GLU A 108 -5.82 -12.36 1.71
C GLU A 108 -4.63 -13.06 2.34
N ILE A 109 -4.72 -14.38 2.47
CA ILE A 109 -3.63 -15.23 2.93
C ILE A 109 -3.36 -16.25 1.83
N VAL A 110 -2.10 -16.35 1.42
CA VAL A 110 -1.59 -17.31 0.44
C VAL A 110 -0.73 -18.31 1.19
N ASN A 111 -0.98 -19.61 1.00
CA ASN A 111 -0.12 -20.64 1.56
C ASN A 111 0.94 -21.05 0.53
N ASP A 112 2.18 -20.67 0.78
CA ASP A 112 3.37 -21.03 0.00
C ASP A 112 4.41 -21.71 0.91
N SER A 113 3.92 -22.55 1.82
CA SER A 113 4.73 -23.13 2.88
C SER A 113 5.32 -24.50 2.55
N GLY A 114 4.88 -25.13 1.46
CA GLY A 114 5.13 -26.54 1.17
C GLY A 114 4.37 -27.49 2.10
N GLY A 115 3.47 -26.98 2.96
CA GLY A 115 2.72 -27.76 3.94
C GLY A 115 1.34 -27.17 4.23
N THR A 116 0.70 -27.59 5.34
CA THR A 116 -0.62 -27.09 5.72
C THR A 116 -0.50 -25.91 6.68
N VAL A 117 -1.09 -24.78 6.30
CA VAL A 117 -1.32 -23.64 7.19
C VAL A 117 -2.68 -23.82 7.87
N THR A 118 -2.74 -23.54 9.17
CA THR A 118 -4.00 -23.59 9.92
C THR A 118 -4.46 -22.17 10.22
N ILE A 119 -5.67 -21.82 9.77
CA ILE A 119 -6.36 -20.62 10.23
C ILE A 119 -7.14 -21.00 11.49
N ASP A 120 -6.70 -20.51 12.64
CA ASP A 120 -7.31 -20.74 13.94
C ASP A 120 -8.28 -19.61 14.25
N GLY A 121 -9.58 -19.88 14.07
CA GLY A 121 -10.65 -18.94 14.34
C GLY A 121 -11.05 -18.89 15.83
N PRO A 122 -11.73 -17.82 16.28
CA PRO A 122 -12.21 -17.76 17.65
C PRO A 122 -13.16 -18.93 17.96
N GLY A 123 -12.98 -19.54 19.13
CA GLY A 123 -13.72 -20.74 19.51
C GLY A 123 -13.19 -22.03 18.89
N SER A 124 -11.94 -22.03 18.37
CA SER A 124 -11.24 -23.21 17.83
C SER A 124 -11.92 -23.84 16.62
N THR A 125 -12.68 -23.04 15.85
CA THR A 125 -13.17 -23.45 14.54
C THR A 125 -12.06 -23.20 13.53
N ASN A 126 -11.34 -24.25 13.18
CA ASN A 126 -10.14 -24.14 12.38
C ASN A 126 -10.43 -24.41 10.90
N TYR A 127 -9.75 -23.68 10.02
CA TYR A 127 -9.70 -23.96 8.60
C TYR A 127 -8.29 -24.40 8.23
N SER A 128 -8.17 -25.61 7.68
CA SER A 128 -6.89 -26.15 7.22
C SER A 128 -6.73 -25.86 5.74
N MET A 129 -5.63 -25.22 5.39
CA MET A 129 -5.33 -24.74 4.06
C MET A 129 -4.07 -25.47 3.55
N PRO A 130 -4.21 -26.40 2.60
CA PRO A 130 -3.08 -27.02 1.91
C PRO A 130 -2.16 -26.01 1.24
N ASP A 131 -0.95 -26.46 0.90
CA ASP A 131 0.00 -25.67 0.11
C ASP A 131 -0.59 -25.31 -1.25
N GLY A 132 -0.35 -24.08 -1.70
CA GLY A 132 -0.85 -23.54 -2.95
C GLY A 132 -2.28 -22.99 -2.91
N ASP A 133 -3.04 -23.18 -1.82
CA ASP A 133 -4.38 -22.61 -1.68
C ASP A 133 -4.32 -21.09 -1.40
N ILE A 134 -5.48 -20.43 -1.49
CA ILE A 134 -5.68 -19.03 -1.04
C ILE A 134 -6.92 -18.96 -0.15
N VAL A 135 -6.89 -18.07 0.85
CA VAL A 135 -8.03 -17.80 1.72
C VAL A 135 -8.18 -16.31 2.00
N SER A 136 -9.43 -15.83 1.99
CA SER A 136 -9.77 -14.48 2.43
C SER A 136 -10.40 -14.53 3.82
N ILE A 137 -9.91 -13.67 4.72
CA ILE A 137 -10.45 -13.48 6.06
C ILE A 137 -11.25 -12.19 6.08
N LEU A 138 -12.53 -12.26 6.46
CA LEU A 138 -13.41 -11.10 6.52
C LEU A 138 -13.96 -10.92 7.94
N GLU A 139 -14.06 -9.67 8.40
CA GLU A 139 -14.94 -9.29 9.51
C GLU A 139 -15.98 -8.27 9.02
N VAL A 140 -17.20 -8.76 8.81
CA VAL A 140 -18.31 -7.96 8.25
C VAL A 140 -19.61 -8.26 8.98
N ASN A 141 -20.41 -7.23 9.23
CA ASN A 141 -21.68 -7.32 9.96
C ASN A 141 -21.51 -8.02 11.32
N SER A 142 -20.42 -7.71 12.03
CA SER A 142 -20.05 -8.33 13.30
C SER A 142 -19.94 -9.86 13.23
N LYS A 143 -19.51 -10.39 12.08
CA LYS A 143 -19.24 -11.81 11.88
C LYS A 143 -17.89 -11.96 11.20
N GLN A 144 -17.12 -12.94 11.68
CA GLN A 144 -15.91 -13.36 11.01
C GLN A 144 -16.18 -14.52 10.04
N ARG A 145 -15.48 -14.52 8.92
CA ARG A 145 -15.61 -15.55 7.87
C ARG A 145 -14.24 -15.90 7.32
N VAL A 146 -14.10 -17.17 7.00
CA VAL A 146 -12.99 -17.72 6.23
C VAL A 146 -13.56 -18.17 4.89
N LEU A 147 -13.10 -17.56 3.80
CA LEU A 147 -13.47 -17.92 2.44
C LEU A 147 -12.24 -18.53 1.77
N GLY A 148 -12.14 -19.85 1.79
CA GLY A 148 -10.99 -20.54 1.23
C GLY A 148 -11.39 -21.53 0.16
N GLY A 149 -10.41 -21.88 -0.68
CA GLY A 149 -10.56 -22.88 -1.72
C GLY A 149 -9.28 -23.08 -2.52
N ALA A 150 -9.33 -24.07 -3.40
CA ALA A 150 -8.23 -24.37 -4.31
C ALA A 150 -7.90 -23.14 -5.16
N SER A 151 -6.62 -22.80 -5.23
CA SER A 151 -6.11 -21.79 -6.15
C SER A 151 -5.33 -22.45 -7.28
N THR A 152 -5.41 -21.86 -8.47
CA THR A 152 -4.70 -22.35 -9.66
C THR A 152 -3.62 -21.35 -10.03
N VAL A 153 -2.36 -21.78 -9.96
CA VAL A 153 -1.23 -21.03 -10.51
C VAL A 153 -1.24 -21.16 -12.03
N ILE A 154 -1.20 -20.03 -12.74
CA ILE A 154 -1.35 -19.98 -14.21
C ILE A 154 -0.05 -19.63 -14.96
N SER A 155 1.04 -19.34 -14.25
CA SER A 155 2.37 -19.03 -14.81
C SER A 155 3.46 -19.13 -13.76
#